data_AF-T1DD71-F1
#
_entry.id   AF-T1DD71-F1
#
_cell.length_a   1.000
_cell.length_b   1.000
_cell.length_c   1.000
_cell.angle_alpha   90.00
_cell.angle_beta   90.00
_cell.angle_gamma   90.00
#
_symmetry.space_group_name_H-M   'P 1'
#
loop_
_entity.id
_entity.type
_entity.pdbx_description
1 polymer ?
#
loop_
_entity_poly.entity_id
_entity_poly.type
_entity_poly.pdbx_seq_one_letter_code
_entity_poly.pdbx_strand_id
1 'polypeptide(L)'
;MMADAIEATGRAVKIQDSSPARAISVIDETLLEIQRDGQLDECPLTLSEIAILKEVFARTLLQTQHKRIVYPGIKLPGNAPSWKPKNAS
;
A
#
# COMPACT_ATOMS: atom_id res chain seq x y z
N MET A 1 -17.96 -5.18 5.33
CA MET A 1 -16.89 -4.19 5.57
C MET A 1 -15.60 -4.58 4.80
N MET A 2 -15.68 -4.81 3.48
CA MET A 2 -14.58 -5.43 2.73
C MET A 2 -13.31 -4.59 2.67
N ALA A 3 -13.43 -3.29 2.33
CA ALA A 3 -12.28 -2.40 2.24
C ALA A 3 -11.57 -2.21 3.59
N ASP A 4 -12.34 -2.16 4.68
CA ASP A 4 -11.83 -2.02 6.05
C ASP A 4 -11.03 -3.25 6.48
N ALA A 5 -11.58 -4.46 6.25
CA ALA A 5 -10.87 -5.70 6.52
C ALA A 5 -9.57 -5.81 5.71
N ILE A 6 -9.61 -5.44 4.42
CA ILE A 6 -8.43 -5.44 3.55
C ILE A 6 -7.37 -4.43 4.03
N GLU A 7 -7.77 -3.24 4.47
CA GLU A 7 -6.85 -2.23 5.03
C GLU A 7 -6.23 -2.70 6.35
N ALA A 8 -7.05 -3.23 7.26
CA ALA A 8 -6.61 -3.69 8.57
C ALA A 8 -5.62 -4.85 8.44
N THR A 9 -5.94 -5.86 7.62
CA THR A 9 -5.04 -6.98 7.33
C THR A 9 -3.77 -6.49 6.63
N GLY A 10 -3.91 -5.64 5.60
CA GLY A 10 -2.79 -5.07 4.87
C GLY A 10 -1.82 -4.29 5.76
N ARG A 11 -2.35 -3.49 6.69
CA ARG A 11 -1.57 -2.75 7.69
C ARG A 11 -0.86 -3.68 8.66
N ALA A 12 -1.53 -4.72 9.15
CA ALA A 12 -0.97 -5.69 10.08
C ALA A 12 0.25 -6.43 9.49
N VAL A 13 0.22 -6.76 8.20
CA VAL A 13 1.30 -7.48 7.51
C VAL A 13 2.31 -6.59 6.79
N LYS A 14 2.23 -5.27 6.98
CA LYS A 14 3.09 -4.26 6.31
C LYS A 14 3.11 -4.43 4.79
N ILE A 15 1.93 -4.55 4.19
CA ILE A 15 1.74 -4.79 2.74
C ILE A 15 2.43 -3.71 1.88
N GLN A 16 2.56 -2.48 2.40
CA GLN A 16 3.20 -1.36 1.73
C GLN A 16 4.70 -1.56 1.46
N ASP A 17 5.36 -2.42 2.23
CA ASP A 17 6.80 -2.73 2.08
C ASP A 17 7.01 -4.04 1.30
N SER A 18 5.94 -4.64 0.79
CA SER A 18 5.94 -5.95 0.13
C SER A 18 5.92 -5.85 -1.40
N SER A 19 6.21 -6.97 -2.07
CA SER A 19 6.05 -7.05 -3.52
C SER A 19 4.57 -6.98 -3.93
N PRO A 20 4.26 -6.51 -5.16
CA PRO A 20 2.88 -6.50 -5.64
C PRO A 20 2.21 -7.88 -5.63
N ALA A 21 2.96 -8.93 -5.93
CA ALA A 21 2.48 -10.31 -5.88
C ALA A 21 2.04 -10.70 -4.46
N ARG A 22 2.84 -10.34 -3.44
CA ARG A 22 2.48 -10.60 -2.04
C ARG A 22 1.23 -9.83 -1.63
N ALA A 23 1.08 -8.59 -2.09
CA ALA A 23 -0.09 -7.78 -1.80
C ALA A 23 -1.39 -8.41 -2.36
N ILE A 24 -1.33 -8.88 -3.61
CA ILE A 24 -2.46 -9.59 -4.24
C ILE A 24 -2.82 -10.86 -3.45
N SER A 25 -1.82 -11.66 -3.03
CA SER A 25 -2.11 -12.87 -2.24
C SER A 25 -2.81 -12.57 -0.91
N VAL A 26 -2.40 -11.51 -0.19
CA VAL A 26 -3.05 -11.12 1.07
C VAL A 26 -4.49 -10.67 0.84
N ILE A 27 -4.74 -9.91 -0.23
CA ILE A 27 -6.08 -9.47 -0.61
C ILE A 27 -6.95 -10.67 -0.99
N ASP A 28 -6.39 -11.64 -1.73
CA ASP A 28 -7.07 -12.87 -2.11
C ASP A 28 -7.46 -13.70 -0.88
N GLU A 29 -6.54 -13.91 0.06
CA GLU A 29 -6.78 -14.63 1.32
C GLU A 29 -7.92 -13.96 2.11
N THR A 30 -7.85 -12.64 2.31
CA THR A 30 -8.87 -11.87 3.05
C THR A 30 -10.24 -11.94 2.35
N LEU A 31 -10.26 -11.86 1.01
CA LEU A 31 -11.52 -11.91 0.27
C LEU A 31 -12.16 -13.30 0.30
N LEU A 32 -11.35 -14.35 0.27
CA LEU A 32 -11.83 -15.72 0.41
C LEU A 32 -12.50 -15.95 1.77
N GLU A 33 -11.99 -15.35 2.84
CA GLU A 33 -12.63 -15.38 4.16
C GLU A 33 -14.00 -14.69 4.13
N ILE A 34 -14.06 -13.46 3.62
CA ILE A 34 -15.30 -12.68 3.47
C ILE A 34 -16.35 -13.46 2.64
N GLN A 35 -15.91 -14.11 1.56
CA GLN A 35 -16.79 -14.89 0.69
C GLN A 35 -17.26 -16.17 1.36
N ARG A 36 -16.41 -16.87 2.12
CA ARG A 36 -16.78 -18.07 2.89
C ARG A 36 -17.80 -17.77 3.98
N ASP A 37 -17.73 -16.57 4.55
CA ASP A 37 -18.66 -16.09 5.56
C ASP A 37 -20.03 -15.66 4.98
N GLY A 38 -20.22 -15.74 3.65
CA GLY A 38 -21.47 -15.34 2.99
C GLY A 38 -21.74 -13.83 3.02
N GLN A 39 -20.74 -13.01 3.35
CA GLN A 39 -20.93 -11.55 3.52
C GLN A 39 -21.26 -10.82 2.20
N LEU A 40 -21.10 -11.50 1.06
CA LEU A 40 -21.38 -10.95 -0.27
C LEU A 40 -22.67 -11.52 -0.89
N ASP A 41 -23.40 -12.39 -0.20
CA ASP A 41 -24.54 -13.14 -0.77
C ASP A 41 -25.71 -12.23 -1.17
N GLU A 42 -25.90 -11.10 -0.48
CA GLU A 42 -26.93 -10.10 -0.79
C GLU A 42 -26.39 -8.91 -1.61
N CYS A 43 -25.17 -9.01 -2.14
CA CYS A 43 -24.55 -7.97 -2.94
C CYS A 43 -24.52 -8.37 -4.42
N PRO A 44 -24.91 -7.50 -5.37
CA PRO A 44 -24.91 -7.82 -6.80
C PRO A 44 -23.49 -7.79 -7.42
N LEU A 45 -22.48 -8.23 -6.68
CA LEU A 45 -21.08 -8.18 -7.09
C LEU A 45 -20.73 -9.39 -7.95
N THR A 46 -20.20 -9.14 -9.14
CA THR A 46 -19.76 -10.20 -10.07
C THR A 46 -18.31 -10.61 -9.80
N LEU A 47 -17.94 -11.83 -10.23
CA LEU A 47 -16.56 -12.30 -10.17
C LEU A 47 -15.59 -11.40 -10.96
N SER A 48 -16.04 -10.80 -12.05
CA SER A 48 -15.27 -9.82 -12.83
C SER A 48 -15.01 -8.53 -12.05
N GLU A 49 -16.01 -8.01 -11.33
CA GLU A 49 -15.84 -6.82 -10.50
C GLU A 49 -14.93 -7.11 -9.31
N ILE A 50 -15.01 -8.31 -8.74
CA ILE A 50 -14.09 -8.79 -7.72
C ILE A 50 -12.64 -8.74 -8.24
N ALA A 51 -12.38 -9.21 -9.46
CA ALA A 51 -11.04 -9.17 -10.05
C ALA A 51 -10.52 -7.73 -10.18
N ILE A 52 -11.36 -6.81 -10.66
CA ILE A 52 -11.03 -5.39 -10.77
C ILE A 52 -10.75 -4.79 -9.37
N LEU A 53 -11.58 -5.11 -8.38
CA LEU A 53 -11.39 -4.64 -7.00
C LEU A 53 -10.04 -5.06 -6.43
N LYS A 54 -9.63 -6.32 -6.64
CA LYS A 54 -8.32 -6.82 -6.17
C LYS A 54 -7.17 -5.98 -6.70
N GLU A 55 -7.19 -5.68 -7.99
CA GLU A 55 -6.15 -4.84 -8.62
C GLU A 55 -6.16 -3.42 -8.06
N VAL A 56 -7.34 -2.83 -7.89
CA VAL A 56 -7.49 -1.48 -7.32
C VAL A 56 -7.02 -1.43 -5.88
N PHE A 57 -7.36 -2.41 -5.05
CA PHE A 57 -6.88 -2.49 -3.66
C PHE A 57 -5.37 -2.66 -3.61
N ALA A 58 -4.80 -3.58 -4.39
CA ALA A 58 -3.36 -3.81 -4.42
C ALA A 58 -2.61 -2.52 -4.79
N ARG A 59 -3.06 -1.83 -5.84
CA ARG A 59 -2.48 -0.55 -6.26
C ARG A 59 -2.61 0.51 -5.16
N THR A 60 -3.80 0.66 -4.59
CA THR A 60 -4.06 1.70 -3.57
C THR A 60 -3.22 1.47 -2.33
N LEU A 61 -3.18 0.24 -1.80
CA LEU A 61 -2.42 -0.11 -0.59
C LEU A 61 -0.92 0.09 -0.78
N LEU A 62 -0.37 -0.31 -1.92
CA LEU A 62 1.05 -0.08 -2.24
C LEU A 62 1.39 1.41 -2.39
N GLN A 63 0.43 2.24 -2.79
CA GLN A 63 0.63 3.69 -2.98
C GLN A 63 0.49 4.54 -1.71
N THR A 64 -0.03 3.98 -0.60
CA THR A 64 -0.32 4.76 0.62
C THR A 64 0.91 5.38 1.31
N GLN A 65 2.14 5.02 0.93
CA GLN A 65 3.36 5.66 1.41
C GLN A 65 3.76 6.84 0.53
N HIS A 66 3.19 8.02 0.79
CA HIS A 66 3.91 9.26 0.52
C HIS A 66 5.04 9.37 1.55
N LYS A 67 6.19 8.71 1.30
CA LYS A 67 7.40 9.01 2.07
C LYS A 67 7.56 10.52 2.07
N ARG A 68 7.48 11.15 3.25
CA ARG A 68 7.69 12.59 3.39
C ARG A 68 9.01 12.90 2.72
N ILE A 69 8.95 13.60 1.60
CA ILE A 69 10.15 13.91 0.82
C ILE A 69 10.96 14.84 1.72
N VAL A 70 12.14 14.38 2.12
CA VAL A 70 13.07 15.23 2.86
C VAL A 70 13.46 16.34 1.89
N TYR A 71 13.14 17.59 2.25
CA TYR A 71 13.53 18.73 1.43
C TYR A 71 15.05 18.69 1.20
N PRO A 72 15.52 18.64 -0.07
CA PRO A 72 16.94 18.71 -0.36
C PRO A 72 17.49 20.02 0.20
N GLY A 73 18.38 19.95 1.20
CA GLY A 73 19.06 21.12 1.75
C GLY A 73 18.78 21.43 3.23
N ILE A 74 17.84 20.76 3.90
CA ILE A 74 17.69 20.93 5.36
C ILE A 74 18.76 20.10 6.07
N LYS A 75 19.84 20.77 6.53
CA LYS A 75 20.79 20.20 7.49
C LYS A 75 20.10 20.17 8.85
N LEU A 76 19.63 19.00 9.28
CA LEU A 76 19.31 18.78 10.68
C LEU A 76 20.61 18.94 11.50
N PRO A 77 20.56 19.59 12.68
CA PRO A 77 21.76 19.77 13.51
C PRO A 77 22.26 18.40 13.94
N GLY A 78 23.34 17.93 13.31
CA GLY A 78 23.97 16.63 13.61
C GLY A 78 24.56 15.88 12.41
N ASN A 79 24.19 16.21 11.17
CA ASN A 79 24.77 15.52 10.00
C ASN A 79 24.98 16.51 8.86
N ALA A 80 26.14 17.18 8.84
CA ALA A 80 26.49 18.11 7.78
C ALA A 80 27.04 17.35 6.56
N PRO A 81 26.41 17.45 5.36
CA PRO A 81 27.03 16.94 4.14
C PRO A 81 28.18 17.85 3.71
N SER A 82 29.31 17.23 3.37
CA SER A 82 30.54 17.83 2.86
C SER A 82 30.39 18.18 1.38
N TRP A 83 29.75 19.30 1.07
CA TRP A 83 29.74 19.83 -0.29
C TRP A 83 30.59 21.09 -0.38
N LYS A 84 31.55 21.11 -1.32
CA LYS A 84 32.34 22.31 -1.69
C LYS A 84 32.00 22.70 -3.15
N PRO A 85 31.54 23.93 -3.41
CA PRO A 85 31.34 24.42 -4.78
C PRO A 85 32.67 24.53 -5.52
N LYS A 86 32.69 24.07 -6.78
CA LYS A 86 33.83 24.14 -7.71
C LYS A 86 33.74 25.39 -8.58
N ASN A 87 33.95 26.57 -7.99
CA ASN A 87 34.16 27.83 -8.73
C ASN A 87 34.24 29.01 -7.74
N ALA A 88 35.40 29.15 -7.13
CA ALA A 88 35.84 30.40 -6.52
C ALA A 88 37.30 30.64 -6.94
N SER A 89 37.48 31.17 -8.15
CA SER A 89 38.65 31.93 -8.63
C SER A 89 38.25 32.61 -9.93
#